data_AF-A0A2S9YB45-F1
#
_entry.id   AF-A0A2S9YB45-F1
#
_cell.length_a   1.000
_cell.length_b   1.000
_cell.length_c   1.000
_cell.angle_alpha   90.00
_cell.angle_beta   90.00
_cell.angle_gamma   90.00
#
_symmetry.space_group_name_H-M   'P 1'
#
loop_
_entity.id
_entity.type
_entity.pdbx_description
1 polymer ?
#
loop_
_entity_poly.entity_id
_entity_poly.type
_entity_poly.pdbx_seq_one_letter_code
_entity_poly.pdbx_strand_id
1 'polypeptide(L)'
;MVEKARAKAEAKYVEPEPVDEEGLPELPEGWAWATVEQLAALMDRAIQSGPFGSALKHSEFTDEGILVVGIDNVQDGFFSMGRENRVSVAKFEELRRFEARPGDVLITVMATVGRCAVIPDDLETAIITKHVYRVSVEQRLMLLSLLMN
;
A
#
# COMPACT_ATOMS: atom_id res chain seq x y z
N MET A 1 0.73 19.72 8.03
CA MET A 1 1.65 19.11 7.04
C MET A 1 0.91 18.48 5.87
N VAL A 2 -0.23 17.81 6.10
CA VAL A 2 -1.08 17.15 5.08
C VAL A 2 -1.56 18.11 3.98
N GLU A 3 -2.08 19.30 4.32
CA GLU A 3 -2.56 20.27 3.31
C GLU A 3 -1.47 20.78 2.36
N LYS A 4 -0.24 21.04 2.87
CA LYS A 4 0.88 21.46 2.02
C LYS A 4 1.35 20.35 1.09
N ALA A 5 1.29 19.10 1.54
CA ALA A 5 1.63 17.93 0.71
C ALA A 5 0.58 17.74 -0.40
N ARG A 6 -0.71 17.86 -0.06
CA ARG A 6 -1.83 17.78 -1.00
C ARG A 6 -1.81 18.92 -2.03
N ALA A 7 -1.65 20.18 -1.62
CA ALA A 7 -1.60 21.31 -2.55
C ALA A 7 -0.42 21.21 -3.54
N LYS A 8 0.72 20.67 -3.08
CA LYS A 8 1.87 20.39 -3.96
C LYS A 8 1.61 19.22 -4.91
N ALA A 9 0.81 18.24 -4.51
CA ALA A 9 0.43 17.10 -5.33
C ALA A 9 -0.66 17.48 -6.36
N GLU A 10 -1.67 18.26 -5.97
CA GLU A 10 -2.69 18.82 -6.87
C GLU A 10 -2.06 19.71 -7.94
N ALA A 11 -1.06 20.53 -7.58
CA ALA A 11 -0.31 21.33 -8.55
C ALA A 11 0.55 20.51 -9.53
N LYS A 12 0.76 19.22 -9.25
CA LYS A 12 1.48 18.26 -10.10
C LYS A 12 0.54 17.23 -10.73
N TYR A 13 -0.76 17.34 -10.50
CA TYR A 13 -1.74 16.39 -11.01
C TYR A 13 -1.73 16.44 -12.54
N VAL A 14 -1.53 15.27 -13.13
CA VAL A 14 -1.68 15.04 -14.56
C VAL A 14 -2.93 14.19 -14.69
N GLU A 15 -3.88 14.64 -15.50
CA GLU A 15 -5.06 13.85 -15.83
C GLU A 15 -4.58 12.50 -16.37
N PRO A 16 -4.91 11.38 -15.71
CA PRO A 16 -4.48 10.06 -16.16
C PRO A 16 -5.09 9.75 -17.52
N GLU A 17 -4.36 8.99 -18.35
CA GLU A 17 -4.88 8.56 -19.64
C GLU A 17 -6.19 7.78 -19.45
N PRO A 18 -7.17 7.97 -20.36
CA PRO A 18 -8.41 7.21 -20.30
C PRO A 18 -8.12 5.72 -20.39
N VAL A 19 -8.90 4.91 -19.69
CA VAL A 19 -8.77 3.46 -19.77
C VAL A 19 -9.10 3.03 -21.20
N ASP A 20 -8.24 2.20 -21.79
CA ASP A 20 -8.58 1.51 -23.03
C ASP A 20 -9.64 0.45 -22.70
N GLU A 21 -10.88 0.73 -23.08
CA GLU A 21 -12.02 -0.14 -22.83
C GLU A 21 -12.19 -1.24 -23.90
N GLU A 22 -11.29 -1.31 -24.90
CA GLU A 22 -11.36 -2.32 -25.94
C GLU A 22 -11.29 -3.75 -25.36
N GLY A 23 -12.37 -4.51 -25.55
CA GLY A 23 -12.46 -5.91 -25.07
C GLY A 23 -12.80 -6.06 -23.59
N LEU A 24 -13.09 -4.97 -22.86
CA LEU A 24 -13.59 -5.03 -21.49
C LEU A 24 -15.11 -5.30 -21.46
N PRO A 25 -15.64 -5.96 -20.41
CA PRO A 25 -17.07 -6.19 -20.29
C PRO A 25 -17.85 -4.89 -20.03
N GLU A 26 -19.13 -4.90 -20.42
CA GLU A 26 -20.07 -3.82 -20.08
C GLU A 26 -20.23 -3.70 -18.56
N LEU A 27 -20.24 -2.46 -18.07
CA LEU A 27 -20.40 -2.17 -16.66
C LEU A 27 -21.86 -1.79 -16.33
N PRO A 28 -22.31 -1.99 -15.08
CA PRO A 28 -23.60 -1.47 -14.63
C PRO A 28 -23.70 0.05 -14.74
N GLU A 29 -24.92 0.58 -14.76
CA GLU A 29 -25.15 2.02 -14.75
C GLU A 29 -24.48 2.69 -13.54
N GLY A 30 -23.74 3.78 -13.80
CA GLY A 30 -23.01 4.55 -12.79
C GLY A 30 -21.61 4.04 -12.47
N TRP A 31 -21.16 2.93 -13.08
CA TRP A 31 -19.79 2.42 -12.96
C TRP A 31 -18.92 2.93 -14.10
N ALA A 32 -17.62 3.03 -13.85
CA ALA A 32 -16.62 3.38 -14.85
C ALA A 32 -15.37 2.51 -14.67
N TRP A 33 -14.67 2.24 -15.76
CA TRP A 33 -13.34 1.64 -15.69
C TRP A 33 -12.34 2.65 -15.13
N ALA A 34 -11.47 2.17 -14.24
CA ALA A 34 -10.38 2.97 -13.69
C ALA A 34 -9.12 2.10 -13.51
N THR A 35 -7.96 2.72 -13.70
CA THR A 35 -6.67 2.12 -13.35
C THR A 35 -6.41 2.23 -11.84
N VAL A 36 -5.51 1.39 -11.31
CA VAL A 36 -5.09 1.51 -9.90
C VAL A 36 -4.43 2.88 -9.64
N GLU A 37 -3.76 3.46 -10.64
CA GLU A 37 -3.17 4.79 -10.55
C GLU A 37 -4.23 5.88 -10.39
N GLN A 38 -5.36 5.79 -11.10
CA GLN A 38 -6.50 6.69 -10.96
C GLN A 38 -7.12 6.66 -9.56
N LEU A 39 -6.99 5.53 -8.85
CA LEU A 39 -7.53 5.35 -7.49
C LEU A 39 -6.50 5.68 -6.39
N ALA A 40 -5.24 5.92 -6.76
CA ALA A 40 -4.19 6.22 -5.80
C ALA A 40 -4.33 7.62 -5.21
N ALA A 41 -3.96 7.77 -3.94
CA ALA A 41 -3.91 9.06 -3.28
C ALA A 41 -2.95 10.01 -4.01
N LEU A 42 -3.29 11.30 -4.05
CA LEU A 42 -2.44 12.35 -4.61
C LEU A 42 -1.25 12.63 -3.69
N MET A 43 -0.26 11.75 -3.73
CA MET A 43 0.97 11.87 -2.96
C MET A 43 2.13 11.15 -3.63
N ASP A 44 3.34 11.57 -3.30
CA ASP A 44 4.55 10.92 -3.80
C ASP A 44 4.56 9.45 -3.36
N ARG A 45 4.84 8.56 -4.33
CA ARG A 45 4.95 7.11 -4.13
C ARG A 45 3.68 6.46 -3.55
N ALA A 46 2.49 6.95 -3.90
CA ALA A 46 1.23 6.37 -3.45
C ALA A 46 1.14 4.85 -3.74
N ILE A 47 1.66 4.43 -4.89
CA ILE A 47 1.88 3.01 -5.23
C ILE A 47 3.35 2.70 -5.09
N GLN A 48 3.72 1.76 -4.22
CA GLN A 48 5.11 1.47 -3.92
C GLN A 48 5.34 0.05 -3.41
N SER A 49 6.36 -0.62 -3.94
CA SER A 49 6.92 -1.84 -3.34
C SER A 49 7.89 -1.53 -2.21
N GLY A 50 8.08 -2.48 -1.30
CA GLY A 50 9.09 -2.40 -0.24
C GLY A 50 10.54 -2.37 -0.75
N PRO A 51 11.52 -2.22 0.15
CA PRO A 51 12.93 -2.07 -0.19
C PRO A 51 13.52 -3.33 -0.83
N PHE A 52 14.17 -3.17 -1.99
CA PHE A 52 14.85 -4.26 -2.71
C PHE A 52 16.33 -4.39 -2.35
N GLY A 53 16.92 -5.53 -2.71
CA GLY A 53 18.35 -5.77 -2.62
C GLY A 53 18.88 -5.72 -1.20
N SER A 54 19.98 -4.98 -0.99
CA SER A 54 20.66 -4.85 0.30
C SER A 54 20.04 -3.80 1.23
N ALA A 55 18.94 -3.15 0.82
CA ALA A 55 18.32 -2.09 1.62
C ALA A 55 17.60 -2.61 2.87
N LEU A 56 17.12 -3.86 2.86
CA LEU A 56 16.57 -4.55 4.01
C LEU A 56 16.92 -6.05 3.94
N LYS A 57 17.82 -6.49 4.81
CA LYS A 57 18.29 -7.87 4.90
C LYS A 57 17.61 -8.59 6.06
N HIS A 58 17.44 -9.91 5.93
CA HIS A 58 16.93 -10.74 7.02
C HIS A 58 17.76 -10.65 8.32
N SER A 59 19.08 -10.43 8.21
CA SER A 59 19.96 -10.25 9.38
C SER A 59 19.72 -8.94 10.14
N GLU A 60 18.97 -8.00 9.56
CA GLU A 60 18.59 -6.74 10.22
C GLU A 60 17.26 -6.87 10.96
N PHE A 61 16.60 -8.03 10.89
CA PHE A 61 15.38 -8.28 11.65
C PHE A 61 15.68 -8.56 13.11
N THR A 62 14.85 -8.00 13.97
CA THR A 62 14.92 -8.05 15.43
C THR A 62 13.56 -8.46 16.01
N ASP A 63 13.55 -8.82 17.29
CA ASP A 63 12.31 -9.18 18.02
C ASP A 63 11.56 -7.95 18.56
N GLU A 64 12.21 -6.77 18.56
CA GLU A 64 11.67 -5.50 19.04
C GLU A 64 11.88 -4.37 18.01
N GLY A 65 11.11 -3.30 18.13
CA GLY A 65 11.19 -2.13 17.26
C GLY A 65 9.99 -1.98 16.33
N ILE A 66 10.24 -1.44 15.14
CA ILE A 66 9.21 -1.10 14.15
C ILE A 66 8.81 -2.34 13.35
N LEU A 67 7.52 -2.58 13.21
CA LEU A 67 6.96 -3.73 12.49
C LEU A 67 7.37 -3.74 11.01
N VAL A 68 7.65 -4.93 10.49
CA VAL A 68 7.91 -5.20 9.07
C VAL A 68 6.83 -6.12 8.52
N VAL A 69 5.95 -5.54 7.70
CA VAL A 69 4.83 -6.22 7.06
C VAL A 69 5.33 -7.04 5.86
N GLY A 70 5.23 -8.36 6.00
CA GLY A 70 5.56 -9.35 4.98
C GLY A 70 4.33 -10.04 4.39
N ILE A 71 4.59 -11.07 3.58
CA ILE A 71 3.54 -11.91 2.96
C ILE A 71 2.60 -12.50 4.02
N ASP A 72 3.14 -12.94 5.16
CA ASP A 72 2.37 -13.59 6.24
C ASP A 72 1.34 -12.65 6.90
N ASN A 73 1.48 -11.33 6.71
CA ASN A 73 0.56 -10.35 7.27
C ASN A 73 -0.62 -10.03 6.35
N VAL A 74 -0.52 -10.36 5.07
CA VAL A 74 -1.55 -10.07 4.06
C VAL A 74 -2.32 -11.34 3.74
N GLN A 75 -3.52 -11.46 4.28
CA GLN A 75 -4.43 -12.57 4.02
C GLN A 75 -5.47 -12.17 2.98
N ASP A 76 -6.36 -13.09 2.63
CA ASP A 76 -7.36 -12.88 1.59
C ASP A 76 -8.54 -12.03 2.12
N GLY A 77 -8.41 -10.71 1.99
CA GLY A 77 -9.39 -9.72 2.42
C GLY A 77 -9.20 -9.20 3.84
N PHE A 78 -8.16 -9.62 4.58
CA PHE A 78 -7.91 -9.13 5.94
C PHE A 78 -6.43 -9.08 6.31
N PHE A 79 -6.09 -8.16 7.21
CA PHE A 79 -4.75 -8.05 7.78
C PHE A 79 -4.60 -8.97 9.00
N SER A 80 -3.48 -9.68 9.10
CA SER A 80 -3.15 -10.53 10.23
C SER A 80 -1.79 -10.15 10.81
N MET A 81 -1.64 -10.22 12.13
CA MET A 81 -0.31 -10.00 12.72
C MET A 81 0.73 -11.05 12.33
N GLY A 82 0.29 -12.25 11.91
CA GLY A 82 1.17 -13.24 11.28
C GLY A 82 2.53 -13.38 11.97
N ARG A 83 3.61 -13.25 11.20
CA ARG A 83 4.96 -13.05 11.76
C ARG A 83 5.20 -11.57 12.05
N GLU A 84 5.76 -11.30 13.23
CA GLU A 84 6.12 -9.97 13.67
C GLU A 84 7.63 -9.72 13.51
N ASN A 85 8.12 -9.76 12.26
CA ASN A 85 9.49 -9.31 12.03
C ASN A 85 9.57 -7.81 12.34
N ARG A 86 10.61 -7.38 13.05
CA ARG A 86 10.81 -5.96 13.37
C ARG A 86 12.18 -5.47 12.92
N VAL A 87 12.35 -4.16 12.86
CA VAL A 87 13.64 -3.50 12.64
C VAL A 87 13.85 -2.41 13.70
N SER A 88 15.10 -2.04 13.91
CA SER A 88 15.43 -0.92 14.79
C SER A 88 14.80 0.40 14.30
N VAL A 89 14.58 1.33 15.22
CA VAL A 89 14.09 2.68 14.90
C VAL A 89 15.05 3.40 13.93
N ALA A 90 16.36 3.23 14.10
CA ALA A 90 17.35 3.80 13.18
C ALA A 90 17.18 3.28 11.75
N LYS A 91 16.93 1.97 11.60
CA LYS A 91 16.69 1.35 10.29
C LYS A 91 15.37 1.82 9.68
N PHE A 92 14.34 1.99 10.50
CA PHE A 92 13.09 2.59 10.07
C PHE A 92 13.30 4.00 9.51
N GLU A 93 14.07 4.87 10.17
CA GLU A 93 14.31 6.22 9.67
C GLU A 93 15.01 6.23 8.29
N GLU A 94 15.95 5.30 8.05
CA GLU A 94 16.55 5.10 6.71
C GLU A 94 15.53 4.67 5.64
N LEU A 95 14.53 3.90 6.06
CA LEU A 95 13.53 3.25 5.22
C LEU A 95 12.14 3.91 5.30
N ARG A 96 12.02 5.08 5.93
CA ARG A 96 10.75 5.72 6.26
C ARG A 96 9.81 5.91 5.08
N ARG A 97 10.36 6.05 3.87
CA ARG A 97 9.58 6.10 2.61
C ARG A 97 8.75 4.84 2.32
N PHE A 98 9.05 3.70 2.96
CA PHE A 98 8.33 2.43 2.83
C PHE A 98 7.31 2.18 3.95
N GLU A 99 7.05 3.19 4.78
CA GLU A 99 6.03 3.16 5.83
C GLU A 99 4.66 2.78 5.27
N ALA A 100 3.98 1.82 5.89
CA ALA A 100 2.57 1.52 5.65
C ALA A 100 1.72 2.21 6.71
N ARG A 101 0.60 2.78 6.27
CA ARG A 101 -0.28 3.64 7.08
C ARG A 101 -1.68 3.03 7.12
N PRO A 102 -2.44 3.32 8.19
CA PRO A 102 -3.88 3.12 8.24
C PRO A 102 -4.59 3.44 6.92
N GLY A 103 -5.40 2.49 6.44
CA GLY A 103 -6.17 2.63 5.20
C GLY A 103 -5.39 2.37 3.91
N ASP A 104 -4.08 2.11 3.96
CA ASP A 104 -3.35 1.62 2.79
C ASP A 104 -3.81 0.20 2.42
N VAL A 105 -3.91 -0.07 1.12
CA VAL A 105 -4.17 -1.41 0.58
C VAL A 105 -2.84 -2.10 0.31
N LEU A 106 -2.66 -3.29 0.87
CA LEU A 106 -1.51 -4.14 0.63
C LEU A 106 -1.83 -5.20 -0.40
N ILE A 107 -0.89 -5.47 -1.31
CA ILE A 107 -1.03 -6.49 -2.35
C ILE A 107 0.23 -7.36 -2.37
N THR A 108 0.10 -8.66 -2.20
CA THR A 108 1.23 -9.59 -2.30
C THR A 108 1.60 -9.86 -3.76
N VAL A 109 2.88 -9.79 -4.07
CA VAL A 109 3.42 -10.01 -5.43
C VAL A 109 4.37 -11.21 -5.52
N MET A 110 4.60 -11.91 -4.41
CA MET A 110 5.38 -13.15 -4.36
C MET A 110 4.71 -14.18 -3.46
N ALA A 111 4.88 -15.47 -3.79
CA ALA A 111 4.30 -16.64 -3.14
C ALA A 111 2.76 -16.65 -3.20
N THR A 112 2.08 -15.87 -2.35
CA THR A 112 0.62 -15.79 -2.32
C THR A 112 0.14 -14.64 -3.20
N VAL A 113 0.44 -14.67 -4.50
CA VAL A 113 0.20 -13.55 -5.42
C VAL A 113 -1.28 -13.13 -5.45
N GLY A 114 -1.54 -11.83 -5.35
CA GLY A 114 -2.86 -11.24 -5.51
C GLY A 114 -3.73 -11.18 -4.25
N ARG A 115 -3.22 -11.61 -3.08
CA ARG A 115 -3.93 -11.36 -1.81
C ARG A 115 -3.89 -9.88 -1.48
N CYS A 116 -5.02 -9.38 -1.00
CA CYS A 116 -5.22 -8.00 -0.65
C CYS A 116 -5.69 -7.86 0.80
N ALA A 117 -5.15 -6.87 1.51
CA ALA A 117 -5.60 -6.52 2.85
C ALA A 117 -5.49 -5.01 3.07
N VAL A 118 -6.38 -4.45 3.90
CA VAL A 118 -6.31 -3.05 4.32
C VAL A 118 -5.55 -2.97 5.64
N ILE A 119 -4.60 -2.04 5.77
CA ILE A 119 -3.95 -1.75 7.06
C ILE A 119 -5.00 -1.20 8.03
N PRO A 120 -5.16 -1.80 9.23
CA PRO A 120 -6.14 -1.34 10.20
C PRO A 120 -5.72 -0.02 10.88
N ASP A 121 -6.71 0.73 11.38
CA ASP A 121 -6.52 2.06 11.97
C ASP A 121 -5.66 2.05 13.25
N ASP A 122 -5.65 0.92 13.96
CA ASP A 122 -4.93 0.73 15.22
C ASP A 122 -3.58 0.02 15.05
N LEU A 123 -3.13 -0.21 13.81
CA LEU A 123 -1.80 -0.80 13.59
C LEU A 123 -0.71 0.15 14.10
N GLU A 124 0.27 -0.42 14.80
CA GLU A 124 1.50 0.29 15.12
C GLU A 124 2.28 0.72 13.85
N THR A 125 3.26 1.61 14.01
CA THR A 125 4.12 2.02 12.89
C THR A 125 4.79 0.82 12.24
N ALA A 126 4.70 0.75 10.91
CA ALA A 126 5.21 -0.39 10.16
C ALA A 126 5.80 0.01 8.80
N ILE A 127 6.69 -0.82 8.26
CA ILE A 127 7.18 -0.75 6.87
C ILE A 127 6.85 -2.04 6.12
N ILE A 128 6.76 -1.99 4.78
CA ILE A 128 6.53 -3.18 3.96
C ILE A 128 7.82 -3.82 3.46
N THR A 129 7.82 -5.13 3.25
CA THR A 129 8.88 -5.85 2.51
C THR A 129 8.70 -5.73 1.00
N LYS A 130 9.76 -6.05 0.22
CA LYS A 130 9.71 -6.08 -1.26
C LYS A 130 8.65 -7.01 -1.86
N HIS A 131 8.08 -7.91 -1.07
CA HIS A 131 7.10 -8.91 -1.52
C HIS A 131 5.66 -8.40 -1.43
N VAL A 132 5.47 -7.20 -0.87
CA VAL A 132 4.20 -6.53 -0.71
C VAL A 132 4.28 -5.18 -1.42
N TYR A 133 3.27 -4.87 -2.22
CA TYR A 133 3.01 -3.52 -2.70
C TYR A 133 2.02 -2.83 -1.77
N ARG A 134 2.29 -1.56 -1.47
CA ARG A 134 1.37 -0.65 -0.81
C ARG A 134 0.73 0.23 -1.87
N VAL A 135 -0.59 0.37 -1.83
CA VAL A 135 -1.37 1.37 -2.55
C VAL A 135 -2.05 2.25 -1.52
N SER A 136 -1.56 3.47 -1.36
CA SER A 136 -2.27 4.52 -0.63
C SER A 136 -3.39 5.03 -1.53
N VAL A 137 -4.62 4.94 -1.06
CA VAL A 137 -5.82 5.19 -1.89
C VAL A 137 -6.47 6.52 -1.60
N GLU A 138 -7.14 7.11 -2.60
CA GLU A 138 -8.05 8.23 -2.38
C GLU A 138 -9.36 7.70 -1.78
N GLN A 139 -9.52 7.85 -0.46
CA GLN A 139 -10.67 7.29 0.29
C GLN A 139 -12.03 7.88 -0.13
N ARG A 140 -12.07 8.99 -0.87
CA ARG A 140 -13.31 9.49 -1.48
C ARG A 140 -13.78 8.66 -2.69
N LEU A 141 -12.85 7.97 -3.34
CA LEU A 141 -13.11 7.18 -4.55
C LEU A 141 -13.27 5.68 -4.25
N MET A 142 -12.84 5.22 -3.06
CA MET A 142 -12.92 3.82 -2.68
C MET A 142 -13.54 3.60 -1.31
N LEU A 143 -14.56 2.72 -1.28
CA LEU A 143 -15.07 2.12 -0.06
C LEU A 143 -14.19 0.93 0.31
N LEU A 144 -13.24 1.13 1.24
CA LEU A 144 -12.32 0.08 1.70
C LEU A 144 -13.05 -1.17 2.22
N SER A 145 -14.28 -1.03 2.71
CA SER A 145 -15.14 -2.15 3.12
C SER A 145 -15.46 -3.15 2.01
N LEU A 146 -15.36 -2.75 0.73
CA LEU A 146 -15.55 -3.67 -0.40
C LEU A 146 -14.33 -4.55 -0.66
N LEU A 147 -13.17 -4.20 -0.10
CA LEU A 147 -11.94 -5.00 -0.18
C LEU A 147 -11.78 -5.95 1.02
N MET A 148 -12.67 -5.84 2.01
CA MET A 148 -12.62 -6.63 3.23
C MET A 148 -13.70 -7.71 3.19
N ASN A 149 -13.31 -8.95 3.53
CA ASN A 149 -14.23 -10.10 3.64
C ASN A 149 -14.91 -10.16 5.02
#